data_AF-A0A916VNY6-F1
#
_entry.id   AF-A0A916VNY6-F1
#
_cell.length_a   1.000
_cell.length_b   1.000
_cell.length_c   1.000
_cell.angle_alpha   90.00
_cell.angle_beta   90.00
_cell.angle_gamma   90.00
#
_symmetry.space_group_name_H-M   'P 1'
#
loop_
_entity.id
_entity.type
_entity.pdbx_description
1 polymer ?
#
loop_
_entity_poly.entity_id
_entity_poly.type
_entity_poly.pdbx_seq_one_letter_code
_entity_poly.pdbx_strand_id
1 'polypeptide(L)'
;MIIEEIQKKYAAGERDFTELNLFEANLTGINLSGANLSGVNLSVANLSGANLTDTNLSKAKLNITKLNGAHLSGTNLNDADLNVANLVLVNLKKAQLVGAKLIRAELIRAELSEANLSFADLSGASLVEATLRKTNLSGANLKGANLRFASLTGANLIETNLQGVDLSGADLSGADLSGAELRQTNLTGANLNGADLSGANLRWASLVGANLKWANISDAKLSGADLSRADLSQANLLNTSLVHADLSNSCLIEVDWIGADLTGATLTGAKIHGASRLGIKAEGAICEWFDLSANGDRSKVHYLNAEKITSFFHETLPKVKIIVDSPLDSSSHYALAATYYQISKYLPELNQPPSIHINSCRTIISFQMKSDKKLFATAYAAIVAFNDAAKTQEKISNIMEMLNSQDADYLTPRTAKKIQQLTTVFNQSIQQVNQINQDKELLRFCNGIKFFQTPTKITLLNSSAQNFNVYHHPTFGKRIINKLGKNSEAETIIQVPQADSYSINTIMDF
;
A
#
# COMPACT_ATOMS: atom_id res chain seq x y z
N MET A 1 45.83 39.51 -3.36
CA MET A 1 45.99 39.75 -4.81
C MET A 1 44.94 40.74 -5.25
N ILE A 2 45.28 41.71 -6.10
CA ILE A 2 44.36 42.78 -6.53
C ILE A 2 43.48 42.21 -7.64
N ILE A 3 42.15 42.41 -7.56
CA ILE A 3 41.14 41.96 -8.54
C ILE A 3 41.54 42.28 -10.00
N GLU A 4 42.21 43.41 -10.20
CA GLU A 4 42.71 43.91 -11.49
C GLU A 4 43.71 42.96 -12.15
N GLU A 5 44.57 42.28 -11.38
CA GLU A 5 45.59 41.38 -11.92
C GLU A 5 44.92 40.12 -12.51
N ILE A 6 43.95 39.56 -11.78
CA ILE A 6 43.18 38.40 -12.24
C ILE A 6 42.35 38.77 -13.46
N GLN A 7 41.70 39.95 -13.45
CA GLN A 7 40.95 40.44 -14.62
C GLN A 7 41.85 40.62 -15.84
N LYS A 8 43.06 41.17 -15.67
CA LYS A 8 44.02 41.35 -16.77
C LYS A 8 44.47 40.01 -17.35
N LYS A 9 44.79 39.04 -16.50
CA LYS A 9 45.14 37.67 -16.91
C LYS A 9 43.98 37.00 -17.65
N TYR A 10 42.77 37.09 -17.10
CA TYR A 10 41.56 36.57 -17.74
C TYR A 10 41.29 37.22 -19.11
N ALA A 11 41.43 38.55 -19.21
CA ALA A 11 41.29 39.29 -20.46
C ALA A 11 42.38 38.92 -21.50
N ALA A 12 43.58 38.54 -21.04
CA ALA A 12 44.66 38.04 -21.89
C ALA A 12 44.45 36.59 -22.37
N GLY A 13 43.37 35.93 -21.95
CA GLY A 13 43.05 34.55 -22.35
C GLY A 13 43.48 33.48 -21.36
N GLU A 14 44.10 33.85 -20.23
CA GLU A 14 44.40 32.91 -19.15
C GLU A 14 43.09 32.36 -18.58
N ARG A 15 43.01 31.04 -18.44
CA ARG A 15 41.84 30.35 -17.87
C ARG A 15 42.21 29.45 -16.71
N ASP A 16 43.48 29.13 -16.52
CA ASP A 16 43.95 28.32 -15.41
C ASP A 16 44.39 29.22 -14.26
N PHE A 17 43.70 29.12 -13.13
CA PHE A 17 43.97 29.86 -11.91
C PHE A 17 44.16 28.91 -10.71
N THR A 18 44.45 27.63 -10.97
CA THR A 18 44.53 26.58 -9.94
C THR A 18 45.63 26.80 -8.91
N GLU A 19 46.71 27.48 -9.27
CA GLU A 19 47.83 27.79 -8.37
C GLU A 19 47.55 28.99 -7.44
N LEU A 20 46.43 29.70 -7.62
CA LEU A 20 46.14 30.88 -6.83
C LEU A 20 45.68 30.50 -5.42
N ASN A 21 46.10 31.30 -4.45
CA ASN A 21 45.47 31.38 -3.13
C ASN A 21 44.69 32.69 -3.04
N LEU A 22 43.37 32.57 -3.00
CA LEU A 22 42.42 33.68 -3.02
C LEU A 22 41.67 33.79 -1.69
N PHE A 23 42.29 33.34 -0.60
CA PHE A 23 41.81 33.53 0.76
C PHE A 23 41.54 35.01 1.03
N GLU A 24 40.34 35.32 1.55
CA GLU A 24 39.87 36.69 1.84
C GLU A 24 39.90 37.66 0.64
N ALA A 25 40.04 37.15 -0.60
CA ALA A 25 40.09 38.01 -1.77
C ALA A 25 38.74 38.71 -2.01
N ASN A 26 38.79 39.99 -2.39
CA ASN A 26 37.61 40.72 -2.86
C ASN A 26 37.49 40.61 -4.38
N LEU A 27 36.53 39.81 -4.85
CA LEU A 27 36.30 39.43 -6.23
C LEU A 27 34.84 39.72 -6.65
N THR A 28 34.23 40.74 -6.05
CA THR A 28 32.83 41.12 -6.31
C THR A 28 32.61 41.43 -7.78
N GLY A 29 31.57 40.84 -8.38
CA GLY A 29 31.19 41.08 -9.77
C GLY A 29 32.23 40.62 -10.80
N ILE A 30 33.28 39.89 -10.41
CA ILE A 30 34.29 39.44 -11.36
C ILE A 30 33.68 38.48 -12.38
N ASN A 31 34.17 38.54 -13.62
CA ASN A 31 33.85 37.55 -14.63
C ASN A 31 35.00 36.55 -14.75
N LEU A 32 34.73 35.30 -14.39
CA LEU A 32 35.64 34.15 -14.51
C LEU A 32 34.91 32.95 -15.15
N SER A 33 33.93 33.21 -16.02
CA SER A 33 33.19 32.15 -16.71
C SER A 33 34.11 31.22 -17.48
N GLY A 34 33.91 29.91 -17.36
CA GLY A 34 34.73 28.88 -18.00
C GLY A 34 36.16 28.77 -17.48
N ALA A 35 36.53 29.48 -16.41
CA ALA A 35 37.86 29.38 -15.81
C ALA A 35 38.03 28.06 -15.02
N ASN A 36 39.27 27.63 -14.84
CA ASN A 36 39.67 26.54 -13.98
C ASN A 36 40.23 27.09 -12.66
N LEU A 37 39.47 26.87 -11.58
CA LEU A 37 39.77 27.23 -10.19
C LEU A 37 39.70 25.97 -9.30
N SER A 38 39.94 24.78 -9.86
CA SER A 38 39.87 23.54 -9.09
C SER A 38 40.89 23.53 -7.95
N GLY A 39 40.46 23.13 -6.75
CA GLY A 39 41.31 23.04 -5.56
C GLY A 39 41.72 24.38 -4.94
N VAL A 40 41.35 25.51 -5.55
CA VAL A 40 41.72 26.84 -5.08
C VAL A 40 41.13 27.12 -3.71
N ASN A 41 41.90 27.83 -2.88
CA ASN A 41 41.40 28.36 -1.61
C ASN A 41 40.75 29.73 -1.82
N LEU A 42 39.42 29.77 -1.73
CA LEU A 42 38.55 30.96 -1.78
C LEU A 42 37.83 31.18 -0.45
N SER A 43 38.31 30.56 0.63
CA SER A 43 37.65 30.69 1.94
C SER A 43 37.62 32.17 2.36
N VAL A 44 36.47 32.62 2.88
CA VAL A 44 36.21 34.01 3.30
C VAL A 44 36.24 35.03 2.15
N ALA A 45 36.47 34.60 0.89
CA ALA A 45 36.47 35.51 -0.25
C ALA A 45 35.08 36.12 -0.49
N ASN A 46 35.06 37.30 -1.11
CA ASN A 46 33.84 37.96 -1.55
C ASN A 46 33.67 37.81 -3.06
N LEU A 47 32.79 36.92 -3.48
CA LEU A 47 32.41 36.65 -4.87
C LEU A 47 30.95 37.07 -5.14
N SER A 48 30.42 38.02 -4.36
CA SER A 48 29.05 38.51 -4.54
C SER A 48 28.83 39.00 -5.97
N GLY A 49 27.77 38.53 -6.63
CA GLY A 49 27.45 38.89 -8.01
C GLY A 49 28.48 38.47 -9.07
N ALA A 50 29.48 37.65 -8.73
CA ALA A 50 30.47 37.17 -9.69
C ALA A 50 29.83 36.28 -10.76
N ASN A 51 30.36 36.32 -11.98
CA ASN A 51 30.03 35.37 -13.04
C ASN A 51 31.05 34.23 -13.07
N LEU A 52 30.63 33.07 -12.60
CA LEU A 52 31.39 31.81 -12.53
C LEU A 52 30.68 30.70 -13.34
N THR A 53 29.90 31.10 -14.35
CA THR A 53 29.20 30.18 -15.26
C THR A 53 30.19 29.23 -15.92
N ASP A 54 29.89 27.93 -15.93
CA ASP A 54 30.71 26.86 -16.51
C ASP A 54 32.16 26.80 -15.97
N THR A 55 32.43 27.43 -14.83
CA THR A 55 33.74 27.40 -14.17
C THR A 55 33.98 26.03 -13.51
N ASN A 56 35.22 25.56 -13.48
CA ASN A 56 35.62 24.40 -12.67
C ASN A 56 36.10 24.85 -11.29
N LEU A 57 35.31 24.62 -10.25
CA LEU A 57 35.59 24.83 -8.83
C LEU A 57 35.63 23.51 -8.06
N SER A 58 35.85 22.38 -8.73
CA SER A 58 35.92 21.07 -8.07
C SER A 58 37.00 21.07 -6.99
N LYS A 59 36.68 20.51 -5.82
CA LYS A 59 37.56 20.46 -4.63
C LYS A 59 38.01 21.82 -4.08
N ALA A 60 37.44 22.93 -4.57
CA ALA A 60 37.78 24.26 -4.07
C ALA A 60 37.33 24.42 -2.60
N LYS A 61 38.06 25.23 -1.84
CA LYS A 61 37.68 25.62 -0.47
C LYS A 61 36.94 26.95 -0.54
N LEU A 62 35.64 26.92 -0.27
CA LEU A 62 34.69 28.04 -0.33
C LEU A 62 34.02 28.25 1.05
N ASN A 63 34.72 27.90 2.13
CA ASN A 63 34.23 28.06 3.49
C ASN A 63 33.95 29.54 3.79
N ILE A 64 32.74 29.87 4.26
CA ILE A 64 32.36 31.23 4.66
C ILE A 64 32.45 32.24 3.49
N THR A 65 32.53 31.75 2.24
CA THR A 65 32.60 32.61 1.06
C THR A 65 31.27 33.31 0.82
N LYS A 66 31.32 34.59 0.40
CA LYS A 66 30.12 35.33 0.00
C LYS A 66 29.88 35.15 -1.49
N LEU A 67 28.81 34.47 -1.84
CA LEU A 67 28.38 34.16 -3.22
C LEU A 67 26.96 34.66 -3.49
N ASN A 68 26.45 35.58 -2.68
CA ASN A 68 25.10 36.10 -2.84
C ASN A 68 24.90 36.71 -4.24
N GLY A 69 23.86 36.25 -4.93
CA GLY A 69 23.54 36.66 -6.30
C GLY A 69 24.58 36.29 -7.36
N ALA A 70 25.56 35.43 -7.07
CA ALA A 70 26.53 34.99 -8.06
C ALA A 70 25.91 34.03 -9.09
N HIS A 71 26.47 34.02 -10.30
CA HIS A 71 26.06 33.15 -11.39
C HIS A 71 27.01 31.94 -11.47
N LEU A 72 26.52 30.78 -11.07
CA LEU A 72 27.23 29.49 -11.08
C LEU A 72 26.47 28.42 -11.88
N SER A 73 25.77 28.83 -12.94
CA SER A 73 25.08 27.87 -13.80
C SER A 73 26.10 26.99 -14.53
N GLY A 74 25.88 25.68 -14.55
CA GLY A 74 26.79 24.72 -15.19
C GLY A 74 28.16 24.54 -14.52
N THR A 75 28.43 25.26 -13.43
CA THR A 75 29.70 25.17 -12.70
C THR A 75 29.93 23.78 -12.13
N ASN A 76 31.17 23.30 -12.18
CA ASN A 76 31.59 22.08 -11.48
C ASN A 76 32.10 22.43 -10.08
N LEU A 77 31.34 22.07 -9.04
CA LEU A 77 31.63 22.20 -7.61
C LEU A 77 31.73 20.82 -6.93
N ASN A 78 31.99 19.75 -7.70
CA ASN A 78 32.13 18.41 -7.11
C ASN A 78 33.22 18.40 -6.03
N ASP A 79 32.91 17.77 -4.90
CA ASP A 79 33.76 17.70 -3.71
C ASP A 79 34.23 19.06 -3.14
N ALA A 80 33.61 20.17 -3.55
CA ALA A 80 33.95 21.50 -3.03
C ALA A 80 33.43 21.68 -1.60
N ASP A 81 34.10 22.52 -0.83
CA ASP A 81 33.75 22.83 0.56
C ASP A 81 33.12 24.21 0.68
N LEU A 82 31.79 24.29 0.65
CA LEU A 82 30.97 25.49 0.77
C LEU A 82 30.33 25.63 2.17
N ASN A 83 30.94 25.06 3.21
CA ASN A 83 30.36 25.13 4.55
C ASN A 83 30.19 26.59 4.99
N VAL A 84 29.01 26.89 5.54
CA VAL A 84 28.63 28.23 6.03
C VAL A 84 28.76 29.32 4.94
N ALA A 85 28.81 28.96 3.65
CA ALA A 85 28.85 29.92 2.56
C ALA A 85 27.51 30.65 2.45
N ASN A 86 27.57 31.95 2.10
CA ASN A 86 26.37 32.72 1.79
C ASN A 86 26.07 32.58 0.29
N LEU A 87 25.05 31.80 -0.03
CA LEU A 87 24.58 31.47 -1.38
C LEU A 87 23.17 32.03 -1.62
N VAL A 88 22.79 33.10 -0.91
CA VAL A 88 21.46 33.71 -1.04
C VAL A 88 21.26 34.22 -2.47
N LEU A 89 20.14 33.88 -3.11
CA LEU A 89 19.82 34.24 -4.50
C LEU A 89 20.85 33.75 -5.54
N VAL A 90 21.70 32.78 -5.20
CA VAL A 90 22.69 32.24 -6.15
C VAL A 90 21.99 31.49 -7.29
N ASN A 91 22.55 31.56 -8.49
CA ASN A 91 22.12 30.71 -9.60
C ASN A 91 23.07 29.52 -9.76
N LEU A 92 22.64 28.34 -9.33
CA LEU A 92 23.32 27.04 -9.45
C LEU A 92 22.61 26.11 -10.46
N LYS A 93 21.82 26.66 -11.39
CA LYS A 93 21.10 25.85 -12.39
C LYS A 93 22.07 24.93 -13.13
N LYS A 94 21.77 23.63 -13.19
CA LYS A 94 22.60 22.60 -13.85
C LYS A 94 24.03 22.43 -13.28
N ALA A 95 24.35 23.06 -12.15
CA ALA A 95 25.65 22.90 -11.52
C ALA A 95 25.87 21.46 -11.05
N GLN A 96 27.13 21.02 -11.02
CA GLN A 96 27.53 19.73 -10.47
C GLN A 96 28.08 19.95 -9.06
N LEU A 97 27.46 19.37 -8.05
CA LEU A 97 27.83 19.48 -6.63
C LEU A 97 27.90 18.08 -5.99
N VAL A 98 28.30 17.07 -6.76
CA VAL A 98 28.40 15.69 -6.26
C VAL A 98 29.41 15.65 -5.12
N GLY A 99 29.00 15.13 -3.96
CA GLY A 99 29.85 15.05 -2.77
C GLY A 99 30.25 16.40 -2.16
N ALA A 100 29.68 17.53 -2.63
CA ALA A 100 29.99 18.84 -2.09
C ALA A 100 29.51 18.99 -0.65
N LYS A 101 30.23 19.78 0.15
CA LYS A 101 29.86 20.09 1.53
C LYS A 101 29.24 21.48 1.58
N LEU A 102 27.99 21.55 2.00
CA LEU A 102 27.17 22.76 2.13
C LEU A 102 26.59 22.83 3.55
N ILE A 103 27.35 22.35 4.54
CA ILE A 103 26.89 22.25 5.93
C ILE A 103 26.61 23.66 6.42
N ARG A 104 25.36 23.89 6.87
CA ARG A 104 24.87 25.19 7.35
C ARG A 104 25.04 26.33 6.34
N ALA A 105 25.09 26.03 5.04
CA ALA A 105 25.13 27.05 3.99
C ALA A 105 23.76 27.76 3.85
N GLU A 106 23.78 29.02 3.42
CA GLU A 106 22.58 29.83 3.22
C GLU A 106 22.20 29.87 1.74
N LEU A 107 21.27 29.01 1.32
CA LEU A 107 20.75 28.87 -0.05
C LEU A 107 19.33 29.47 -0.19
N ILE A 108 19.02 30.50 0.60
CA ILE A 108 17.69 31.12 0.59
C ILE A 108 17.40 31.69 -0.79
N ARG A 109 16.29 31.28 -1.40
CA ARG A 109 15.86 31.69 -2.76
C ARG A 109 16.91 31.38 -3.84
N ALA A 110 17.77 30.39 -3.62
CA ALA A 110 18.72 29.91 -4.63
C ALA A 110 18.01 29.16 -5.77
N GLU A 111 18.56 29.24 -6.96
CA GLU A 111 18.11 28.48 -8.13
C GLU A 111 19.01 27.26 -8.33
N LEU A 112 18.49 26.07 -8.08
CA LEU A 112 19.19 24.78 -8.14
C LEU A 112 18.54 23.82 -9.15
N SER A 113 17.64 24.31 -10.02
CA SER A 113 16.96 23.45 -10.99
C SER A 113 17.95 22.65 -11.84
N GLU A 114 17.67 21.37 -12.00
CA GLU A 114 18.49 20.43 -12.77
C GLU A 114 19.94 20.28 -12.27
N ALA A 115 20.28 20.81 -11.09
CA ALA A 115 21.59 20.62 -10.47
C ALA A 115 21.76 19.19 -9.94
N ASN A 116 23.00 18.75 -9.81
CA ASN A 116 23.33 17.44 -9.29
C ASN A 116 24.02 17.55 -7.93
N LEU A 117 23.27 17.34 -6.86
CA LEU A 117 23.72 17.33 -5.46
C LEU A 117 23.75 15.91 -4.88
N SER A 118 23.91 14.87 -5.72
CA SER A 118 23.98 13.51 -5.20
C SER A 118 25.14 13.37 -4.21
N PHE A 119 24.86 12.69 -3.10
CA PHE A 119 25.80 12.49 -1.99
C PHE A 119 26.37 13.78 -1.36
N ALA A 120 25.79 14.96 -1.64
CA ALA A 120 26.20 16.20 -1.00
C ALA A 120 25.75 16.24 0.47
N ASP A 121 26.48 16.99 1.31
CA ASP A 121 26.11 17.23 2.70
C ASP A 121 25.55 18.64 2.87
N LEU A 122 24.23 18.76 2.98
CA LEU A 122 23.49 19.99 3.26
C LEU A 122 22.95 20.02 4.69
N SER A 123 23.57 19.31 5.64
CA SER A 123 23.09 19.25 7.01
C SER A 123 22.99 20.65 7.64
N GLY A 124 21.81 20.97 8.18
CA GLY A 124 21.49 22.27 8.75
C GLY A 124 21.50 23.45 7.77
N ALA A 125 21.56 23.23 6.45
CA ALA A 125 21.48 24.29 5.45
C ALA A 125 20.09 24.94 5.42
N SER A 126 20.03 26.19 4.99
CA SER A 126 18.77 26.92 4.79
C SER A 126 18.49 27.07 3.29
N LEU A 127 17.49 26.36 2.78
CA LEU A 127 17.00 26.41 1.40
C LEU A 127 15.57 26.97 1.33
N VAL A 128 15.21 27.87 2.24
CA VAL A 128 13.89 28.52 2.27
C VAL A 128 13.60 29.17 0.91
N GLU A 129 12.43 28.88 0.34
CA GLU A 129 12.00 29.39 -0.98
C GLU A 129 12.97 29.08 -2.14
N ALA A 130 13.87 28.11 -2.00
CA ALA A 130 14.77 27.72 -3.08
C ALA A 130 14.03 26.93 -4.17
N THR A 131 14.51 27.03 -5.41
CA THR A 131 13.99 26.27 -6.55
C THR A 131 14.88 25.06 -6.79
N LEU A 132 14.38 23.85 -6.52
CA LEU A 132 15.06 22.57 -6.72
C LEU A 132 14.32 21.67 -7.72
N ARG A 133 13.79 22.24 -8.80
CA ARG A 133 13.00 21.49 -9.80
C ARG A 133 13.90 20.50 -10.52
N LYS A 134 13.52 19.23 -10.53
CA LYS A 134 14.29 18.14 -11.16
C LYS A 134 15.76 18.06 -10.70
N THR A 135 16.05 18.56 -9.51
CA THR A 135 17.38 18.47 -8.90
C THR A 135 17.63 17.03 -8.46
N ASN A 136 18.85 16.55 -8.65
CA ASN A 136 19.26 15.26 -8.11
C ASN A 136 19.86 15.41 -6.71
N LEU A 137 19.17 14.89 -5.70
CA LEU A 137 19.57 14.86 -4.29
C LEU A 137 19.74 13.41 -3.79
N SER A 138 19.82 12.43 -4.70
CA SER A 138 19.94 11.01 -4.34
C SER A 138 21.10 10.78 -3.37
N GLY A 139 20.82 10.14 -2.23
CA GLY A 139 21.82 9.85 -1.19
C GLY A 139 22.42 11.09 -0.50
N ALA A 140 21.89 12.29 -0.73
CA ALA A 140 22.34 13.50 -0.04
C ALA A 140 21.94 13.49 1.44
N ASN A 141 22.68 14.24 2.26
CA ASN A 141 22.37 14.44 3.66
C ASN A 141 21.78 15.83 3.89
N LEU A 142 20.48 15.93 4.14
CA LEU A 142 19.79 17.18 4.48
C LEU A 142 19.37 17.25 5.94
N LYS A 143 19.90 16.40 6.82
CA LYS A 143 19.49 16.33 8.23
C LYS A 143 19.39 17.72 8.88
N GLY A 144 18.22 18.05 9.42
CA GLY A 144 17.95 19.33 10.09
C GLY A 144 17.97 20.57 9.19
N ALA A 145 17.99 20.41 7.87
CA ALA A 145 17.88 21.53 6.94
C ALA A 145 16.48 22.16 6.96
N ASN A 146 16.40 23.40 6.50
CA ASN A 146 15.15 24.14 6.36
C ASN A 146 14.82 24.32 4.87
N LEU A 147 13.78 23.64 4.38
CA LEU A 147 13.28 23.69 3.00
C LEU A 147 11.85 24.23 2.93
N ARG A 148 11.46 25.09 3.88
CA ARG A 148 10.14 25.72 3.88
C ARG A 148 9.86 26.44 2.57
N PHE A 149 8.68 26.17 2.00
CA PHE A 149 8.22 26.73 0.73
C PHE A 149 9.16 26.50 -0.47
N ALA A 150 10.09 25.55 -0.38
CA ALA A 150 10.96 25.20 -1.49
C ALA A 150 10.17 24.46 -2.59
N SER A 151 10.62 24.61 -3.84
CA SER A 151 10.02 23.95 -5.00
C SER A 151 10.88 22.75 -5.41
N LEU A 152 10.53 21.55 -4.96
CA LEU A 152 11.17 20.26 -5.28
C LEU A 152 10.39 19.45 -6.33
N THR A 153 9.57 20.08 -7.18
CA THR A 153 8.79 19.39 -8.22
C THR A 153 9.68 18.47 -9.07
N GLY A 154 9.37 17.18 -9.09
CA GLY A 154 10.11 16.17 -9.86
C GLY A 154 11.57 15.95 -9.41
N ALA A 155 11.96 16.38 -8.21
CA ALA A 155 13.30 16.13 -7.68
C ALA A 155 13.52 14.64 -7.39
N ASN A 156 14.77 14.18 -7.55
CA ASN A 156 15.18 12.85 -7.14
C ASN A 156 15.76 12.94 -5.71
N LEU A 157 15.07 12.34 -4.75
CA LEU A 157 15.39 12.28 -3.32
C LEU A 157 15.51 10.81 -2.84
N ILE A 158 15.87 9.89 -3.75
CA ILE A 158 16.05 8.47 -3.45
C ILE A 158 17.12 8.32 -2.36
N GLU A 159 16.80 7.56 -1.31
CA GLU A 159 17.68 7.28 -0.17
C GLU A 159 18.28 8.53 0.51
N THR A 160 17.66 9.70 0.33
CA THR A 160 18.11 10.95 0.94
C THR A 160 17.82 10.96 2.44
N ASN A 161 18.74 11.50 3.24
CA ASN A 161 18.52 11.70 4.67
C ASN A 161 17.83 13.05 4.92
N LEU A 162 16.53 13.00 5.20
CA LEU A 162 15.66 14.15 5.49
C LEU A 162 15.24 14.18 6.97
N GLN A 163 15.96 13.50 7.86
CA GLN A 163 15.62 13.44 9.29
C GLN A 163 15.54 14.85 9.90
N GLY A 164 14.39 15.16 10.53
CA GLY A 164 14.17 16.43 11.23
C GLY A 164 14.16 17.67 10.33
N VAL A 165 14.00 17.50 9.02
CA VAL A 165 13.91 18.59 8.05
C VAL A 165 12.56 19.32 8.18
N ASP A 166 12.57 20.63 7.97
CA ASP A 166 11.33 21.41 7.79
C ASP A 166 11.02 21.61 6.30
N LEU A 167 10.04 20.87 5.80
CA LEU A 167 9.47 20.94 4.44
C LEU A 167 8.06 21.56 4.45
N SER A 168 7.69 22.31 5.50
CA SER A 168 6.34 22.87 5.57
C SER A 168 6.05 23.81 4.39
N GLY A 169 4.90 23.58 3.75
CA GLY A 169 4.48 24.28 2.54
C GLY A 169 5.34 24.06 1.30
N ALA A 170 6.28 23.10 1.31
CA ALA A 170 7.10 22.80 0.14
C ALA A 170 6.30 22.09 -0.97
N ASP A 171 6.69 22.29 -2.23
CA ASP A 171 6.11 21.60 -3.38
C ASP A 171 7.01 20.44 -3.81
N LEU A 172 6.60 19.22 -3.49
CA LEU A 172 7.26 17.95 -3.82
C LEU A 172 6.46 17.16 -4.86
N SER A 173 5.59 17.80 -5.64
CA SER A 173 4.76 17.08 -6.62
C SER A 173 5.62 16.27 -7.60
N GLY A 174 5.31 14.99 -7.76
CA GLY A 174 6.04 14.08 -8.65
C GLY A 174 7.50 13.82 -8.27
N ALA A 175 7.94 14.19 -7.06
CA ALA A 175 9.29 13.86 -6.58
C ALA A 175 9.41 12.37 -6.24
N ASP A 176 10.63 11.83 -6.37
CA ASP A 176 10.95 10.46 -5.98
C ASP A 176 11.68 10.46 -4.64
N LEU A 177 11.00 10.09 -3.57
CA LEU A 177 11.50 9.91 -2.21
C LEU A 177 11.56 8.42 -1.81
N SER A 178 11.66 7.51 -2.78
CA SER A 178 11.70 6.08 -2.47
C SER A 178 12.90 5.75 -1.55
N GLY A 179 12.64 5.00 -0.50
CA GLY A 179 13.63 4.67 0.54
C GLY A 179 14.16 5.83 1.38
N ALA A 180 13.63 7.05 1.24
CA ALA A 180 14.13 8.22 1.98
C ALA A 180 13.91 8.10 3.51
N GLU A 181 14.80 8.73 4.27
CA GLU A 181 14.74 8.77 5.74
C GLU A 181 14.09 10.09 6.20
N LEU A 182 12.81 10.03 6.58
CA LEU A 182 11.93 11.16 6.88
C LEU A 182 11.46 11.19 8.35
N ARG A 183 12.21 10.54 9.27
CA ARG A 183 11.86 10.58 10.69
C ARG A 183 11.81 12.01 11.21
N GLN A 184 10.73 12.33 11.92
CA GLN A 184 10.51 13.63 12.56
C GLN A 184 10.52 14.82 11.59
N THR A 185 10.33 14.58 10.29
CA THR A 185 10.25 15.64 9.27
C THR A 185 8.91 16.38 9.40
N ASN A 186 8.94 17.70 9.23
CA ASN A 186 7.73 18.52 9.14
C ASN A 186 7.33 18.70 7.67
N LEU A 187 6.26 18.04 7.24
CA LEU A 187 5.61 18.13 5.93
C LEU A 187 4.25 18.83 6.00
N THR A 188 4.00 19.63 7.05
CA THR A 188 2.72 20.34 7.23
C THR A 188 2.38 21.17 5.99
N GLY A 189 1.21 20.92 5.39
CA GLY A 189 0.74 21.60 4.19
C GLY A 189 1.60 21.42 2.94
N ALA A 190 2.53 20.46 2.92
CA ALA A 190 3.34 20.18 1.75
C ALA A 190 2.50 19.56 0.61
N ASN A 191 2.89 19.83 -0.64
CA ASN A 191 2.29 19.21 -1.81
C ASN A 191 3.11 18.01 -2.26
N LEU A 192 2.62 16.80 -2.02
CA LEU A 192 3.22 15.51 -2.40
C LEU A 192 2.41 14.80 -3.49
N ASN A 193 1.63 15.55 -4.28
CA ASN A 193 0.80 14.97 -5.32
C ASN A 193 1.63 14.15 -6.32
N GLY A 194 1.29 12.87 -6.48
CA GLY A 194 1.98 11.95 -7.38
C GLY A 194 3.44 11.64 -7.00
N ALA A 195 3.88 11.97 -5.78
CA ALA A 195 5.22 11.65 -5.32
C ALA A 195 5.37 10.15 -5.00
N ASP A 196 6.57 9.62 -5.19
CA ASP A 196 6.91 8.27 -4.75
C ASP A 196 7.58 8.34 -3.36
N LEU A 197 6.99 7.69 -2.36
CA LEU A 197 7.50 7.53 -0.99
C LEU A 197 7.60 6.04 -0.63
N SER A 198 7.67 5.14 -1.61
CA SER A 198 7.70 3.70 -1.38
C SER A 198 8.89 3.31 -0.50
N GLY A 199 8.63 2.50 0.52
CA GLY A 199 9.62 2.07 1.50
C GLY A 199 10.22 3.17 2.39
N ALA A 200 9.79 4.44 2.26
CA ALA A 200 10.33 5.54 3.03
C ALA A 200 10.00 5.43 4.52
N ASN A 201 10.85 6.02 5.37
CA ASN A 201 10.69 5.99 6.83
C ASN A 201 10.17 7.33 7.35
N LEU A 202 8.86 7.49 7.50
CA LEU A 202 8.20 8.72 8.00
C LEU A 202 7.76 8.63 9.47
N ARG A 203 8.42 7.81 10.30
CA ARG A 203 8.01 7.69 11.72
C ARG A 203 8.06 9.03 12.44
N TRP A 204 6.99 9.34 13.15
CA TRP A 204 6.80 10.61 13.87
C TRP A 204 6.91 11.87 12.97
N ALA A 205 6.73 11.73 11.66
CA ALA A 205 6.62 12.88 10.78
C ALA A 205 5.27 13.58 10.95
N SER A 206 5.23 14.89 10.68
CA SER A 206 3.98 15.66 10.62
C SER A 206 3.61 15.90 9.17
N LEU A 207 2.51 15.31 8.71
CA LEU A 207 1.91 15.49 7.38
C LEU A 207 0.56 16.22 7.47
N VAL A 208 0.38 17.06 8.50
CA VAL A 208 -0.87 17.75 8.77
C VAL A 208 -1.30 18.57 7.55
N GLY A 209 -2.48 18.28 7.01
CA GLY A 209 -3.01 18.98 5.83
C GLY A 209 -2.19 18.83 4.55
N ALA A 210 -1.27 17.86 4.48
CA ALA A 210 -0.48 17.61 3.28
C ALA A 210 -1.35 17.05 2.14
N ASN A 211 -1.01 17.39 0.90
CA ASN A 211 -1.67 16.83 -0.30
C ASN A 211 -0.88 15.63 -0.80
N LEU A 212 -1.37 14.42 -0.54
CA LEU A 212 -0.78 13.13 -0.94
C LEU A 212 -1.58 12.44 -2.04
N LYS A 213 -2.43 13.18 -2.79
CA LYS A 213 -3.21 12.60 -3.89
C LYS A 213 -2.30 11.86 -4.86
N TRP A 214 -2.69 10.65 -5.26
CA TRP A 214 -1.93 9.82 -6.19
C TRP A 214 -0.50 9.45 -5.74
N ALA A 215 -0.13 9.73 -4.49
CA ALA A 215 1.21 9.39 -4.01
C ALA A 215 1.35 7.87 -3.85
N ASN A 216 2.55 7.36 -4.11
CA ASN A 216 2.91 5.98 -3.82
C ASN A 216 3.56 5.91 -2.44
N ILE A 217 2.87 5.39 -1.43
CA ILE A 217 3.35 5.28 -0.04
C ILE A 217 3.42 3.80 0.38
N SER A 218 3.52 2.89 -0.59
CA SER A 218 3.58 1.45 -0.32
C SER A 218 4.80 1.07 0.51
N ASP A 219 4.64 0.13 1.44
CA ASP A 219 5.69 -0.36 2.34
C ASP A 219 6.35 0.72 3.23
N ALA A 220 5.84 1.96 3.21
CA ALA A 220 6.37 3.06 4.00
C ALA A 220 6.05 2.88 5.48
N LYS A 221 6.90 3.47 6.33
CA LYS A 221 6.83 3.34 7.78
C LYS A 221 6.34 4.66 8.39
N LEU A 222 5.05 4.76 8.69
CA LEU A 222 4.37 5.94 9.25
C LEU A 222 3.97 5.76 10.72
N SER A 223 4.63 4.86 11.46
CA SER A 223 4.28 4.64 12.85
C SER A 223 4.38 5.95 13.66
N GLY A 224 3.30 6.34 14.34
CA GLY A 224 3.21 7.58 15.11
C GLY A 224 3.23 8.87 14.29
N ALA A 225 3.04 8.82 12.97
CA ALA A 225 2.95 10.01 12.12
C ALA A 225 1.60 10.71 12.27
N ASP A 226 1.58 12.04 12.11
CA ASP A 226 0.37 12.85 12.11
C ASP A 226 -0.05 13.15 10.66
N LEU A 227 -1.07 12.46 10.17
CA LEU A 227 -1.70 12.67 8.87
C LEU A 227 -3.06 13.39 9.01
N SER A 228 -3.29 14.10 10.12
CA SER A 228 -4.56 14.76 10.35
C SER A 228 -4.84 15.78 9.24
N ARG A 229 -6.06 15.74 8.68
CA ARG A 229 -6.50 16.57 7.55
C ARG A 229 -5.71 16.38 6.24
N ALA A 230 -4.84 15.38 6.14
CA ALA A 230 -4.13 15.09 4.91
C ALA A 230 -5.09 14.54 3.83
N ASP A 231 -4.80 14.82 2.56
CA ASP A 231 -5.55 14.29 1.43
C ASP A 231 -4.78 13.17 0.75
N LEU A 232 -5.16 11.92 1.02
CA LEU A 232 -4.58 10.70 0.46
C LEU A 232 -5.47 10.09 -0.65
N SER A 233 -6.30 10.91 -1.30
CA SER A 233 -7.22 10.38 -2.31
C SER A 233 -6.45 9.70 -3.45
N GLN A 234 -6.83 8.47 -3.80
CA GLN A 234 -6.20 7.65 -4.83
C GLN A 234 -4.70 7.35 -4.60
N ALA A 235 -4.23 7.48 -3.35
CA ALA A 235 -2.89 7.08 -2.99
C ALA A 235 -2.76 5.54 -2.86
N ASN A 236 -1.55 5.05 -3.10
CA ASN A 236 -1.18 3.66 -2.85
C ASN A 236 -0.57 3.53 -1.45
N LEU A 237 -1.22 2.78 -0.57
CA LEU A 237 -0.85 2.49 0.82
C LEU A 237 -0.68 0.97 1.06
N LEU A 238 -0.38 0.21 0.02
CA LEU A 238 -0.15 -1.23 0.15
C LEU A 238 0.93 -1.53 1.19
N ASN A 239 0.64 -2.43 2.14
CA ASN A 239 1.53 -2.84 3.23
C ASN A 239 2.10 -1.68 4.09
N THR A 240 1.51 -0.49 4.05
CA THR A 240 2.00 0.66 4.81
C THR A 240 1.79 0.45 6.30
N SER A 241 2.79 0.79 7.12
CA SER A 241 2.66 0.76 8.58
C SER A 241 2.14 2.09 9.11
N LEU A 242 0.89 2.12 9.56
CA LEU A 242 0.19 3.26 10.16
C LEU A 242 -0.01 3.07 11.67
N VAL A 243 0.82 2.26 12.32
CA VAL A 243 0.69 1.93 13.74
C VAL A 243 0.75 3.22 14.58
N HIS A 244 -0.29 3.49 15.38
CA HIS A 244 -0.44 4.74 16.14
C HIS A 244 -0.41 6.03 15.32
N ALA A 245 -0.65 5.98 14.01
CA ALA A 245 -0.76 7.17 13.18
C ALA A 245 -2.10 7.90 13.44
N ASP A 246 -2.09 9.22 13.30
CA ASP A 246 -3.30 10.03 13.35
C ASP A 246 -3.80 10.32 11.93
N LEU A 247 -4.93 9.73 11.54
CA LEU A 247 -5.61 9.96 10.26
C LEU A 247 -6.90 10.78 10.46
N SER A 248 -7.03 11.49 11.58
CA SER A 248 -8.24 12.25 11.90
C SER A 248 -8.55 13.28 10.82
N ASN A 249 -9.80 13.31 10.35
CA ASN A 249 -10.27 14.20 9.28
C ASN A 249 -9.50 14.10 7.95
N SER A 250 -8.75 13.01 7.73
CA SER A 250 -8.05 12.77 6.45
C SER A 250 -9.03 12.36 5.33
N CYS A 251 -8.58 12.48 4.08
CA CYS A 251 -9.30 12.01 2.91
C CYS A 251 -8.66 10.71 2.38
N LEU A 252 -9.36 9.59 2.49
CA LEU A 252 -8.94 8.24 2.07
C LEU A 252 -9.85 7.73 0.94
N ILE A 253 -10.26 8.61 0.04
CA ILE A 253 -11.15 8.26 -1.08
C ILE A 253 -10.34 7.51 -2.14
N GLU A 254 -10.81 6.32 -2.51
CA GLU A 254 -10.21 5.43 -3.52
C GLU A 254 -8.75 5.04 -3.21
N VAL A 255 -8.40 4.97 -1.92
CA VAL A 255 -7.08 4.51 -1.47
C VAL A 255 -6.94 2.99 -1.62
N ASP A 256 -5.76 2.53 -2.04
CA ASP A 256 -5.39 1.11 -1.98
C ASP A 256 -4.47 0.83 -0.80
N TRP A 257 -5.02 0.33 0.30
CA TRP A 257 -4.29 0.05 1.55
C TRP A 257 -4.35 -1.43 1.97
N ILE A 258 -4.48 -2.34 1.00
CA ILE A 258 -4.44 -3.78 1.31
C ILE A 258 -3.11 -4.11 2.00
N GLY A 259 -3.18 -4.84 3.12
CA GLY A 259 -2.01 -5.19 3.93
C GLY A 259 -1.57 -4.09 4.91
N ALA A 260 -2.20 -2.92 4.90
CA ALA A 260 -1.85 -1.84 5.81
C ALA A 260 -2.12 -2.20 7.28
N ASP A 261 -1.27 -1.67 8.16
CA ASP A 261 -1.34 -1.88 9.60
C ASP A 261 -1.76 -0.60 10.31
N LEU A 262 -3.04 -0.52 10.68
CA LEU A 262 -3.65 0.58 11.43
C LEU A 262 -3.75 0.30 12.94
N THR A 263 -2.92 -0.60 13.48
CA THR A 263 -2.95 -0.92 14.91
C THR A 263 -2.81 0.33 15.76
N GLY A 264 -3.80 0.62 16.60
CA GLY A 264 -3.82 1.83 17.45
C GLY A 264 -3.91 3.17 16.70
N ALA A 265 -4.20 3.18 15.39
CA ALA A 265 -4.36 4.40 14.60
C ALA A 265 -5.69 5.11 14.90
N THR A 266 -5.76 6.42 14.69
CA THR A 266 -7.00 7.20 14.86
C THR A 266 -7.58 7.58 13.50
N LEU A 267 -8.86 7.31 13.26
CA LEU A 267 -9.56 7.61 11.98
C LEU A 267 -10.80 8.49 12.17
N THR A 268 -10.98 9.13 13.33
CA THR A 268 -12.17 9.94 13.59
C THR A 268 -12.29 11.09 12.59
N GLY A 269 -13.43 11.13 11.90
CA GLY A 269 -13.75 12.10 10.86
C GLY A 269 -13.12 11.84 9.49
N ALA A 270 -12.43 10.72 9.30
CA ALA A 270 -11.85 10.36 8.02
C ALA A 270 -12.95 10.12 6.95
N LYS A 271 -12.63 10.44 5.70
CA LYS A 271 -13.48 10.18 4.53
C LYS A 271 -13.00 8.90 3.85
N ILE A 272 -13.79 7.83 3.89
CA ILE A 272 -13.37 6.49 3.45
C ILE A 272 -14.35 5.99 2.38
N HIS A 273 -14.21 6.45 1.15
CA HIS A 273 -15.04 5.99 0.03
C HIS A 273 -14.20 5.19 -0.96
N GLY A 274 -14.70 4.10 -1.52
CA GLY A 274 -13.96 3.33 -2.53
C GLY A 274 -12.69 2.62 -2.03
N ALA A 275 -12.34 2.74 -0.75
CA ALA A 275 -11.22 2.03 -0.12
C ALA A 275 -11.55 0.55 0.11
N SER A 276 -10.58 -0.34 -0.11
CA SER A 276 -10.72 -1.77 0.23
C SER A 276 -10.99 -1.94 1.74
N ARG A 277 -11.61 -3.04 2.15
CA ARG A 277 -11.68 -3.42 3.59
C ARG A 277 -10.97 -4.73 3.87
N LEU A 278 -10.26 -5.25 2.86
CA LEU A 278 -9.67 -6.57 2.89
C LEU A 278 -8.21 -6.48 3.30
N GLY A 279 -7.80 -7.37 4.21
CA GLY A 279 -6.40 -7.55 4.58
C GLY A 279 -5.80 -6.40 5.39
N ILE A 280 -6.64 -5.67 6.13
CA ILE A 280 -6.24 -4.53 6.95
C ILE A 280 -6.16 -4.99 8.40
N LYS A 281 -5.08 -4.63 9.11
CA LYS A 281 -5.00 -4.82 10.56
C LYS A 281 -5.50 -3.56 11.25
N ALA A 282 -6.54 -3.68 12.06
CA ALA A 282 -7.15 -2.52 12.74
C ALA A 282 -7.36 -2.78 14.24
N GLU A 283 -6.47 -3.56 14.86
CA GLU A 283 -6.51 -3.86 16.28
C GLU A 283 -6.28 -2.59 17.11
N GLY A 284 -7.21 -2.27 18.02
CA GLY A 284 -7.12 -1.07 18.86
C GLY A 284 -7.22 0.26 18.11
N ALA A 285 -7.58 0.26 16.82
CA ALA A 285 -7.83 1.49 16.07
C ALA A 285 -9.01 2.26 16.69
N ILE A 286 -8.96 3.59 16.64
CA ILE A 286 -9.93 4.49 17.26
C ILE A 286 -10.69 5.24 16.16
N CYS A 287 -12.03 5.12 16.14
CA CYS A 287 -12.87 5.90 15.23
C CYS A 287 -14.26 6.05 15.83
N GLU A 288 -14.63 7.29 16.15
CA GLU A 288 -15.99 7.62 16.62
C GLU A 288 -16.97 7.72 15.46
N TRP A 289 -16.51 8.29 14.34
CA TRP A 289 -17.29 8.43 13.12
C TRP A 289 -16.39 8.57 11.89
N PHE A 290 -16.92 8.24 10.72
CA PHE A 290 -16.28 8.44 9.41
C PHE A 290 -17.33 8.70 8.33
N ASP A 291 -16.92 9.22 7.19
CA ASP A 291 -17.80 9.55 6.06
C ASP A 291 -17.60 8.60 4.88
N LEU A 292 -18.67 7.96 4.41
CA LEU A 292 -18.68 7.06 3.24
C LEU A 292 -19.18 7.72 1.95
N SER A 293 -19.44 9.04 1.96
CA SER A 293 -19.90 9.77 0.78
C SER A 293 -18.81 9.82 -0.30
N ALA A 294 -19.23 9.76 -1.57
CA ALA A 294 -18.31 9.70 -2.70
C ALA A 294 -17.40 10.95 -2.80
N ASN A 295 -17.92 12.10 -2.38
CA ASN A 295 -17.21 13.38 -2.46
C ASN A 295 -16.68 13.86 -1.10
N GLY A 296 -16.87 13.08 -0.02
CA GLY A 296 -16.52 13.51 1.33
C GLY A 296 -17.35 14.71 1.83
N ASP A 297 -18.61 14.80 1.41
CA ASP A 297 -19.56 15.88 1.71
C ASP A 297 -20.39 15.64 2.98
N ARG A 298 -20.10 14.56 3.71
CA ARG A 298 -20.80 14.13 4.93
C ARG A 298 -22.27 13.74 4.71
N SER A 299 -22.69 13.44 3.47
CA SER A 299 -24.02 12.89 3.20
C SER A 299 -24.22 11.46 3.71
N LYS A 300 -23.13 10.73 4.01
CA LYS A 300 -23.16 9.33 4.50
C LYS A 300 -22.23 9.14 5.69
N VAL A 301 -22.50 9.84 6.78
CA VAL A 301 -21.76 9.67 8.05
C VAL A 301 -22.18 8.38 8.75
N HIS A 302 -21.18 7.63 9.21
CA HIS A 302 -21.35 6.43 10.02
C HIS A 302 -20.68 6.63 11.37
N TYR A 303 -21.39 6.31 12.44
CA TYR A 303 -20.89 6.33 13.81
C TYR A 303 -20.58 4.91 14.28
N LEU A 304 -19.45 4.74 14.97
CA LEU A 304 -19.00 3.46 15.51
C LEU A 304 -18.72 3.56 17.01
N ASN A 305 -18.79 2.41 17.69
CA ASN A 305 -18.11 2.18 18.95
C ASN A 305 -16.81 1.39 18.67
N ALA A 306 -15.87 1.40 19.62
CA ALA A 306 -14.54 0.80 19.45
C ALA A 306 -14.57 -0.69 19.03
N GLU A 307 -15.58 -1.47 19.44
CA GLU A 307 -15.70 -2.88 19.04
C GLU A 307 -16.07 -3.07 17.56
N LYS A 308 -16.79 -2.11 16.95
CA LYS A 308 -17.25 -2.24 15.57
C LYS A 308 -16.20 -1.87 14.53
N ILE A 309 -15.18 -1.07 14.87
CA ILE A 309 -14.16 -0.65 13.88
C ILE A 309 -13.33 -1.82 13.38
N THR A 310 -12.90 -2.70 14.28
CA THR A 310 -12.14 -3.90 13.93
C THR A 310 -13.01 -4.81 13.05
N SER A 311 -14.29 -4.98 13.38
CA SER A 311 -15.23 -5.74 12.52
C SER A 311 -15.43 -5.12 11.14
N PHE A 312 -15.32 -3.80 11.01
CA PHE A 312 -15.47 -3.09 9.74
C PHE A 312 -14.27 -3.29 8.81
N PHE A 313 -13.05 -3.33 9.35
CA PHE A 313 -11.81 -3.51 8.58
C PHE A 313 -11.30 -4.97 8.51
N HIS A 314 -11.89 -5.89 9.28
CA HIS A 314 -11.61 -7.32 9.20
C HIS A 314 -12.49 -8.03 8.17
N GLU A 315 -12.77 -7.38 7.03
CA GLU A 315 -13.46 -8.06 5.95
C GLU A 315 -12.50 -9.10 5.35
N THR A 316 -12.88 -10.37 5.37
CA THR A 316 -12.13 -11.45 4.70
C THR A 316 -12.81 -11.81 3.40
N LEU A 317 -12.06 -12.28 2.41
CA LEU A 317 -12.69 -12.78 1.20
C LEU A 317 -13.49 -14.05 1.55
N PRO A 318 -14.80 -14.10 1.25
CA PRO A 318 -15.64 -15.24 1.61
C PRO A 318 -15.14 -16.53 0.96
N LYS A 319 -15.29 -17.66 1.67
CA LYS A 319 -14.78 -18.97 1.25
C LYS A 319 -15.79 -20.08 1.45
N VAL A 320 -15.84 -20.99 0.49
CA VAL A 320 -16.50 -22.31 0.63
C VAL A 320 -15.40 -23.35 0.77
N LYS A 321 -15.44 -24.15 1.84
CA LYS A 321 -14.53 -25.27 2.07
C LYS A 321 -15.29 -26.58 1.96
N ILE A 322 -14.87 -27.45 1.04
CA ILE A 322 -15.27 -28.85 1.00
C ILE A 322 -14.16 -29.65 1.67
N ILE A 323 -14.48 -30.29 2.79
CA ILE A 323 -13.57 -31.17 3.51
C ILE A 323 -13.96 -32.59 3.15
N VAL A 324 -12.99 -33.35 2.62
CA VAL A 324 -13.14 -34.73 2.18
C VAL A 324 -12.37 -35.61 3.15
N ASP A 325 -12.99 -36.65 3.70
CA ASP A 325 -12.38 -37.55 4.69
C ASP A 325 -11.46 -38.61 4.04
N SER A 326 -10.64 -38.16 3.08
CA SER A 326 -9.62 -38.92 2.39
C SER A 326 -8.48 -38.00 1.95
N PRO A 327 -7.21 -38.42 2.02
CA PRO A 327 -6.14 -37.75 1.30
C PRO A 327 -6.37 -37.83 -0.21
N LEU A 328 -5.89 -36.83 -0.95
CA LEU A 328 -5.98 -36.75 -2.40
C LEU A 328 -4.76 -37.44 -3.03
N ASP A 329 -4.97 -38.62 -3.61
CA ASP A 329 -3.94 -39.32 -4.39
C ASP A 329 -3.81 -38.76 -5.82
N SER A 330 -2.77 -39.18 -6.55
CA SER A 330 -2.47 -38.70 -7.90
C SER A 330 -3.60 -38.91 -8.91
N SER A 331 -4.30 -40.05 -8.84
CA SER A 331 -5.41 -40.36 -9.77
C SER A 331 -6.64 -39.51 -9.46
N SER A 332 -6.94 -39.35 -8.18
CA SER A 332 -8.00 -38.48 -7.68
C SER A 332 -7.73 -37.01 -8.00
N HIS A 333 -6.46 -36.57 -7.96
CA HIS A 333 -6.06 -35.21 -8.31
C HIS A 333 -6.36 -34.87 -9.78
N TYR A 334 -6.01 -35.76 -10.71
CA TYR A 334 -6.31 -35.57 -12.13
C TYR A 334 -7.82 -35.50 -12.38
N ALA A 335 -8.58 -36.43 -11.79
CA ALA A 335 -10.03 -36.45 -11.91
C ALA A 335 -10.69 -35.19 -11.32
N LEU A 336 -10.18 -34.69 -10.20
CA LEU A 336 -10.65 -33.45 -9.58
C LEU A 336 -10.44 -32.25 -10.51
N ALA A 337 -9.22 -32.09 -11.05
CA ALA A 337 -8.89 -31.00 -11.96
C ALA A 337 -9.74 -31.07 -13.24
N ALA A 338 -9.87 -32.25 -13.86
CA ALA A 338 -10.69 -32.46 -15.04
C ALA A 338 -12.16 -32.11 -14.78
N THR A 339 -12.71 -32.56 -13.66
CA THR A 339 -14.11 -32.35 -13.30
C THR A 339 -14.41 -30.87 -13.05
N TYR A 340 -13.63 -30.18 -12.23
CA TYR A 340 -13.87 -28.76 -11.96
C TYR A 340 -13.59 -27.87 -13.18
N TYR A 341 -12.66 -28.25 -14.07
CA TYR A 341 -12.52 -27.57 -15.35
C TYR A 341 -13.79 -27.67 -16.18
N GLN A 342 -14.42 -28.84 -16.28
CA GLN A 342 -15.68 -28.98 -17.01
C GLN A 342 -16.83 -28.21 -16.33
N ILE A 343 -16.94 -28.30 -15.00
CA ILE A 343 -17.95 -27.57 -14.22
C ILE A 343 -17.82 -26.05 -14.43
N SER A 344 -16.58 -25.52 -14.48
CA SER A 344 -16.32 -24.07 -14.65
C SER A 344 -16.87 -23.51 -15.96
N LYS A 345 -17.01 -24.33 -17.02
CA LYS A 345 -17.60 -23.89 -18.30
C LYS A 345 -19.07 -23.50 -18.16
N TYR A 346 -19.78 -24.06 -17.19
CA TYR A 346 -21.20 -23.81 -16.94
C TYR A 346 -21.43 -22.83 -15.79
N LEU A 347 -20.44 -22.66 -14.91
CA LEU A 347 -20.55 -21.91 -13.66
C LEU A 347 -19.46 -20.85 -13.54
N PRO A 348 -19.77 -19.59 -13.88
CA PRO A 348 -18.83 -18.47 -13.74
C PRO A 348 -18.28 -18.29 -12.31
N GLU A 349 -19.00 -18.79 -11.30
CA GLU A 349 -18.59 -18.75 -9.88
C GLU A 349 -17.36 -19.62 -9.60
N LEU A 350 -17.12 -20.66 -10.41
CA LEU A 350 -16.02 -21.62 -10.25
C LEU A 350 -14.90 -21.40 -11.29
N ASN A 351 -14.86 -20.22 -11.93
CA ASN A 351 -13.84 -19.88 -12.92
C ASN A 351 -12.42 -19.76 -12.34
N GLN A 352 -12.28 -19.61 -11.02
CA GLN A 352 -10.98 -19.62 -10.36
C GLN A 352 -10.67 -21.00 -9.78
N PRO A 353 -9.45 -21.52 -9.97
CA PRO A 353 -9.07 -22.81 -9.40
C PRO A 353 -9.13 -22.77 -7.87
N PRO A 354 -9.65 -23.83 -7.21
CA PRO A 354 -9.66 -23.89 -5.76
C PRO A 354 -8.24 -24.08 -5.19
N SER A 355 -8.02 -23.61 -3.97
CA SER A 355 -6.84 -24.01 -3.20
C SER A 355 -7.06 -25.37 -2.55
N ILE A 356 -6.09 -26.28 -2.67
CA ILE A 356 -6.18 -27.65 -2.16
C ILE A 356 -5.11 -27.86 -1.09
N HIS A 357 -5.54 -28.25 0.11
CA HIS A 357 -4.64 -28.65 1.19
C HIS A 357 -4.86 -30.14 1.51
N ILE A 358 -3.78 -30.92 1.45
CA ILE A 358 -3.81 -32.37 1.65
C ILE A 358 -3.11 -32.69 2.97
N ASN A 359 -3.84 -33.29 3.90
CA ASN A 359 -3.34 -33.83 5.16
C ASN A 359 -3.33 -35.36 5.11
N SER A 360 -2.68 -36.01 6.07
CA SER A 360 -2.57 -37.48 6.14
C SER A 360 -3.90 -38.25 6.17
N CYS A 361 -5.01 -37.59 6.52
CA CYS A 361 -6.34 -38.21 6.56
C CYS A 361 -7.42 -37.45 5.77
N ARG A 362 -7.13 -36.24 5.26
CA ARG A 362 -8.17 -35.34 4.73
C ARG A 362 -7.66 -34.47 3.61
N THR A 363 -8.59 -34.04 2.77
CA THR A 363 -8.34 -33.02 1.75
C THR A 363 -9.31 -31.87 1.96
N ILE A 364 -8.80 -30.64 1.96
CA ILE A 364 -9.61 -29.41 2.04
C ILE A 364 -9.52 -28.70 0.70
N ILE A 365 -10.65 -28.55 0.03
CA ILE A 365 -10.79 -27.83 -1.23
C ILE A 365 -11.49 -26.51 -0.93
N SER A 366 -10.82 -25.38 -1.18
CA SER A 366 -11.33 -24.06 -0.84
C SER A 366 -11.58 -23.21 -2.08
N PHE A 367 -12.81 -22.70 -2.22
CA PHE A 367 -13.22 -21.77 -3.26
C PHE A 367 -13.39 -20.39 -2.65
N GLN A 368 -12.64 -19.41 -3.16
CA GLN A 368 -12.65 -18.03 -2.68
C GLN A 368 -13.44 -17.15 -3.64
N MET A 369 -14.21 -16.19 -3.12
CA MET A 369 -15.07 -15.33 -3.92
C MET A 369 -15.00 -13.86 -3.46
N LYS A 370 -15.51 -12.96 -4.30
CA LYS A 370 -15.49 -11.50 -4.04
C LYS A 370 -16.65 -10.99 -3.17
N SER A 371 -17.67 -11.82 -2.89
CA SER A 371 -18.88 -11.37 -2.19
C SER A 371 -19.64 -12.53 -1.54
N ASP A 372 -20.20 -12.30 -0.36
CA ASP A 372 -21.03 -13.26 0.38
C ASP A 372 -22.23 -13.78 -0.41
N LYS A 373 -22.75 -12.97 -1.35
CA LYS A 373 -23.92 -13.30 -2.18
C LYS A 373 -23.76 -14.61 -2.97
N LYS A 374 -22.52 -15.04 -3.19
CA LYS A 374 -22.18 -16.25 -3.94
C LYS A 374 -21.94 -17.47 -3.05
N LEU A 375 -21.89 -17.34 -1.72
CA LEU A 375 -21.49 -18.43 -0.82
C LEU A 375 -22.32 -19.70 -1.00
N PHE A 376 -23.63 -19.59 -0.86
CA PHE A 376 -24.54 -20.73 -0.97
C PHE A 376 -24.60 -21.30 -2.38
N ALA A 377 -24.57 -20.43 -3.40
CA ALA A 377 -24.52 -20.81 -4.80
C ALA A 377 -23.25 -21.62 -5.14
N THR A 378 -22.08 -21.12 -4.73
CA THR A 378 -20.80 -21.81 -4.90
C THR A 378 -20.75 -23.11 -4.10
N ALA A 379 -21.29 -23.16 -2.88
CA ALA A 379 -21.36 -24.40 -2.10
C ALA A 379 -22.22 -25.47 -2.78
N TYR A 380 -23.38 -25.08 -3.31
CA TYR A 380 -24.30 -25.96 -4.03
C TYR A 380 -23.67 -26.52 -5.30
N ALA A 381 -22.95 -25.68 -6.05
CA ALA A 381 -22.29 -26.06 -7.28
C ALA A 381 -21.00 -26.87 -7.06
N ALA A 382 -20.18 -26.48 -6.08
CA ALA A 382 -18.89 -27.11 -5.87
C ALA A 382 -19.01 -28.55 -5.38
N ILE A 383 -20.08 -28.93 -4.69
CA ILE A 383 -20.22 -30.29 -4.14
C ILE A 383 -20.63 -31.33 -5.18
N VAL A 384 -21.05 -30.92 -6.39
CA VAL A 384 -21.66 -31.77 -7.42
C VAL A 384 -20.83 -33.04 -7.76
N ALA A 385 -19.50 -32.95 -7.68
CA ALA A 385 -18.62 -34.07 -8.00
C ALA A 385 -18.63 -35.22 -6.96
N PHE A 386 -19.24 -35.02 -5.79
CA PHE A 386 -19.17 -35.97 -4.66
C PHE A 386 -20.45 -36.80 -4.50
N ASN A 387 -20.30 -38.03 -4.00
CA ASN A 387 -21.41 -38.97 -3.88
C ASN A 387 -22.52 -38.52 -2.91
N ASP A 388 -22.19 -37.68 -1.92
CA ASP A 388 -23.16 -37.11 -0.97
C ASP A 388 -23.65 -35.70 -1.37
N ALA A 389 -23.42 -35.29 -2.62
CA ALA A 389 -23.86 -34.00 -3.16
C ALA A 389 -25.36 -33.77 -2.98
N ALA A 390 -26.21 -34.73 -3.36
CA ALA A 390 -27.66 -34.56 -3.35
C ALA A 390 -28.21 -34.18 -1.96
N LYS A 391 -27.74 -34.86 -0.90
CA LYS A 391 -28.15 -34.57 0.48
C LYS A 391 -27.65 -33.20 0.95
N THR A 392 -26.45 -32.83 0.53
CA THR A 392 -25.88 -31.51 0.86
C THR A 392 -26.64 -30.40 0.16
N GLN A 393 -26.94 -30.57 -1.12
CA GLN A 393 -27.71 -29.66 -1.95
C GLN A 393 -29.13 -29.46 -1.41
N GLU A 394 -29.81 -30.53 -1.00
CA GLU A 394 -31.12 -30.46 -0.33
C GLU A 394 -31.08 -29.58 0.92
N LYS A 395 -30.07 -29.73 1.78
CA LYS A 395 -29.92 -28.87 2.96
C LYS A 395 -29.70 -27.40 2.61
N ILE A 396 -28.90 -27.11 1.58
CA ILE A 396 -28.68 -25.74 1.10
C ILE A 396 -29.99 -25.14 0.59
N SER A 397 -30.77 -25.89 -0.18
CA SER A 397 -32.08 -25.44 -0.66
C SER A 397 -33.04 -25.15 0.49
N ASN A 398 -33.11 -26.01 1.51
CA ASN A 398 -33.95 -25.78 2.69
C ASN A 398 -33.55 -24.50 3.45
N ILE A 399 -32.24 -24.22 3.61
CA ILE A 399 -31.74 -22.97 4.20
C ILE A 399 -32.24 -21.75 3.42
N MET A 400 -32.19 -21.82 2.08
CA MET A 400 -32.63 -20.76 1.19
C MET A 400 -34.16 -20.56 1.22
N GLU A 401 -34.93 -21.63 1.31
CA GLU A 401 -36.39 -21.57 1.49
C GLU A 401 -36.79 -20.95 2.84
N MET A 402 -36.07 -21.30 3.92
CA MET A 402 -36.26 -20.69 5.23
C MET A 402 -36.02 -19.18 5.19
N LEU A 403 -34.98 -18.71 4.50
CA LEU A 403 -34.72 -17.28 4.32
C LEU A 403 -35.80 -16.57 3.51
N ASN A 404 -36.35 -17.22 2.48
CA ASN A 404 -37.38 -16.65 1.61
C ASN A 404 -38.79 -16.65 2.22
N SER A 405 -39.05 -17.51 3.19
CA SER A 405 -40.34 -17.58 3.90
C SER A 405 -40.47 -16.55 5.04
N GLN A 406 -39.43 -15.76 5.29
CA GLN A 406 -39.50 -14.64 6.24
C GLN A 406 -40.40 -13.53 5.70
N ASP A 407 -41.29 -13.06 6.57
CA ASP A 407 -42.22 -11.98 6.25
C ASP A 407 -41.44 -10.68 6.05
N ALA A 408 -41.61 -10.08 4.87
CA ALA A 408 -40.89 -8.89 4.44
C ALA A 408 -41.14 -7.69 5.36
N ASP A 409 -42.29 -7.68 6.06
CA ASP A 409 -42.71 -6.62 6.97
C ASP A 409 -41.88 -6.55 8.28
N TYR A 410 -41.21 -7.66 8.67
CA TYR A 410 -40.36 -7.72 9.88
C TYR A 410 -38.87 -7.53 9.57
N LEU A 411 -38.49 -7.40 8.30
CA LEU A 411 -37.11 -7.25 7.86
C LEU A 411 -36.77 -5.78 7.59
N THR A 412 -35.56 -5.37 7.95
CA THR A 412 -35.07 -4.06 7.48
C THR A 412 -34.98 -4.05 5.95
N PRO A 413 -35.21 -2.91 5.27
CA PRO A 413 -35.09 -2.82 3.81
C PRO A 413 -33.75 -3.29 3.26
N ARG A 414 -32.68 -3.12 4.06
CA ARG A 414 -31.33 -3.58 3.73
C ARG A 414 -31.22 -5.10 3.78
N THR A 415 -31.80 -5.73 4.80
CA THR A 415 -31.80 -7.19 4.97
C THR A 415 -32.63 -7.87 3.88
N ALA A 416 -33.85 -7.36 3.61
CA ALA A 416 -34.70 -7.88 2.54
C ALA A 416 -34.00 -7.83 1.17
N LYS A 417 -33.33 -6.71 0.86
CA LYS A 417 -32.55 -6.57 -0.39
C LYS A 417 -31.37 -7.56 -0.47
N LYS A 418 -30.70 -7.86 0.64
CA LYS A 418 -29.63 -8.86 0.67
C LYS A 418 -30.17 -10.27 0.38
N ILE A 419 -31.26 -10.66 1.04
CA ILE A 419 -31.90 -11.97 0.83
C ILE A 419 -32.32 -12.11 -0.63
N GLN A 420 -33.00 -11.11 -1.20
CA GLN A 420 -33.41 -11.14 -2.62
C GLN A 420 -32.22 -11.35 -3.57
N GLN A 421 -31.11 -10.63 -3.35
CA GLN A 421 -29.90 -10.77 -4.16
C GLN A 421 -29.28 -12.16 -4.03
N LEU A 422 -29.22 -12.70 -2.82
CA LEU A 422 -28.66 -14.01 -2.54
C LEU A 422 -29.51 -15.11 -3.18
N THR A 423 -30.84 -15.03 -3.06
CA THR A 423 -31.80 -15.94 -3.71
C THR A 423 -31.71 -15.88 -5.23
N THR A 424 -31.56 -14.69 -5.81
CA THR A 424 -31.42 -14.55 -7.27
C THR A 424 -30.19 -15.29 -7.80
N VAL A 425 -29.03 -15.07 -7.15
CA VAL A 425 -27.77 -15.74 -7.52
C VAL A 425 -27.88 -17.25 -7.30
N PHE A 426 -28.47 -17.68 -6.19
CA PHE A 426 -28.64 -19.09 -5.87
C PHE A 426 -29.51 -19.84 -6.90
N ASN A 427 -30.66 -19.27 -7.28
CA ASN A 427 -31.57 -19.89 -8.25
C ASN A 427 -30.94 -20.02 -9.64
N GLN A 428 -30.11 -19.05 -10.06
CA GLN A 428 -29.35 -19.14 -11.31
C GLN A 428 -28.38 -20.33 -11.29
N SER A 429 -27.64 -20.50 -10.18
CA SER A 429 -26.71 -21.62 -10.04
C SER A 429 -27.40 -22.98 -9.97
N ILE A 430 -28.60 -23.10 -9.37
CA ILE A 430 -29.38 -24.35 -9.39
C ILE A 430 -29.69 -24.77 -10.82
N GLN A 431 -30.15 -23.85 -11.67
CA GLN A 431 -30.49 -24.15 -13.06
C GLN A 431 -29.28 -24.69 -13.82
N GLN A 432 -28.12 -24.07 -13.65
CA GLN A 432 -26.86 -24.49 -14.28
C GLN A 432 -26.37 -25.85 -13.76
N VAL A 433 -26.45 -26.10 -12.46
CA VAL A 433 -26.06 -27.38 -11.86
C VAL A 433 -26.98 -28.51 -12.30
N ASN A 434 -28.28 -28.26 -12.44
CA ASN A 434 -29.22 -29.24 -12.95
C ASN A 434 -28.90 -29.65 -14.39
N GLN A 435 -28.39 -28.73 -15.21
CA GLN A 435 -27.89 -29.06 -16.55
C GLN A 435 -26.64 -29.96 -16.49
N ILE A 436 -25.71 -29.69 -15.57
CA ILE A 436 -24.53 -30.54 -15.35
C ILE A 436 -24.94 -31.96 -14.94
N ASN A 437 -25.90 -32.10 -14.01
CA ASN A 437 -26.38 -33.41 -13.55
C ASN A 437 -27.07 -34.22 -14.66
N GLN A 438 -27.64 -33.56 -15.69
CA GLN A 438 -28.23 -34.21 -16.85
C GLN A 438 -27.16 -34.72 -17.84
N ASP A 439 -25.99 -34.08 -17.87
CA ASP A 439 -24.88 -34.44 -18.76
C ASP A 439 -23.91 -35.42 -18.07
N LYS A 440 -24.26 -36.71 -18.14
CA LYS A 440 -23.51 -37.83 -17.51
C LYS A 440 -22.05 -37.94 -17.95
N GLU A 441 -21.64 -37.33 -19.07
CA GLU A 441 -20.26 -37.30 -19.53
C GLU A 441 -19.35 -36.43 -18.64
N LEU A 442 -19.90 -35.39 -17.99
CA LEU A 442 -19.10 -34.41 -17.24
C LEU A 442 -18.51 -34.98 -15.94
N LEU A 443 -19.25 -35.87 -15.27
CA LEU A 443 -18.84 -36.49 -14.00
C LEU A 443 -18.15 -37.85 -14.20
N ARG A 444 -17.92 -38.28 -15.45
CA ARG A 444 -17.32 -39.59 -15.75
C ARG A 444 -15.95 -39.77 -15.11
N PHE A 445 -15.19 -38.69 -14.94
CA PHE A 445 -13.85 -38.71 -14.34
C PHE A 445 -13.88 -39.06 -12.85
N CYS A 446 -14.98 -38.80 -12.15
CA CYS A 446 -15.16 -39.12 -10.73
C CYS A 446 -15.67 -40.56 -10.50
N ASN A 447 -16.27 -41.17 -11.52
CA ASN A 447 -16.91 -42.48 -11.38
C ASN A 447 -15.88 -43.56 -11.03
N GLY A 448 -16.17 -44.32 -9.96
CA GLY A 448 -15.33 -45.40 -9.48
C GLY A 448 -14.09 -44.97 -8.69
N ILE A 449 -13.85 -43.66 -8.52
CA ILE A 449 -12.74 -43.16 -7.71
C ILE A 449 -13.17 -43.02 -6.25
N LYS A 450 -12.48 -43.75 -5.36
CA LYS A 450 -12.79 -43.80 -3.91
C LYS A 450 -12.87 -42.41 -3.27
N PHE A 451 -12.01 -41.47 -3.68
CA PHE A 451 -11.99 -40.11 -3.15
C PHE A 451 -13.36 -39.40 -3.24
N PHE A 452 -14.03 -39.47 -4.40
CA PHE A 452 -15.35 -38.83 -4.60
C PHE A 452 -16.51 -39.58 -3.92
N GLN A 453 -16.27 -40.82 -3.50
CA GLN A 453 -17.22 -41.64 -2.75
C GLN A 453 -17.07 -41.47 -1.23
N THR A 454 -15.99 -40.81 -0.79
CA THR A 454 -15.75 -40.60 0.64
C THR A 454 -16.66 -39.51 1.21
N PRO A 455 -17.06 -39.62 2.49
CA PRO A 455 -17.92 -38.65 3.15
C PRO A 455 -17.33 -37.22 3.10
N THR A 456 -18.19 -36.22 2.90
CA THR A 456 -17.78 -34.81 2.89
C THR A 456 -18.41 -34.00 4.02
N LYS A 457 -17.80 -32.83 4.27
CA LYS A 457 -18.33 -31.74 5.10
C LYS A 457 -18.14 -30.41 4.37
N ILE A 458 -19.17 -29.57 4.37
CA ILE A 458 -19.08 -28.18 3.86
C ILE A 458 -19.07 -27.17 4.99
N THR A 459 -18.12 -26.24 4.93
CA THR A 459 -18.07 -25.04 5.78
C THR A 459 -18.02 -23.79 4.91
N LEU A 460 -18.93 -22.85 5.16
CA LEU A 460 -18.93 -21.50 4.59
C LEU A 460 -18.22 -20.57 5.56
N LEU A 461 -17.43 -19.65 5.03
CA LEU A 461 -16.81 -18.54 5.75
C LEU A 461 -17.28 -17.24 5.10
N ASN A 462 -18.04 -16.41 5.81
CA ASN A 462 -18.51 -15.13 5.28
C ASN A 462 -17.44 -14.03 5.40
N SER A 463 -17.76 -12.86 4.87
CA SER A 463 -16.88 -11.69 4.87
C SER A 463 -16.53 -11.20 6.28
N SER A 464 -17.37 -11.49 7.27
CA SER A 464 -17.14 -11.18 8.70
C SER A 464 -16.36 -12.27 9.43
N ALA A 465 -15.75 -13.22 8.71
CA ALA A 465 -15.00 -14.36 9.23
C ALA A 465 -15.82 -15.33 10.12
N GLN A 466 -17.14 -15.30 10.05
CA GLN A 466 -18.00 -16.28 10.71
C GLN A 466 -18.04 -17.58 9.91
N ASN A 467 -18.05 -18.71 10.60
CA ASN A 467 -18.16 -20.03 9.97
C ASN A 467 -19.58 -20.56 10.08
N PHE A 468 -20.10 -21.10 8.99
CA PHE A 468 -21.37 -21.80 8.95
C PHE A 468 -21.19 -23.18 8.32
N ASN A 469 -21.44 -24.23 9.11
CA ASN A 469 -21.42 -25.60 8.59
C ASN A 469 -22.77 -25.88 7.96
N VAL A 470 -22.78 -26.39 6.73
CA VAL A 470 -24.02 -26.62 5.97
C VAL A 470 -24.45 -28.08 6.08
N TYR A 471 -23.51 -28.98 5.82
CA TYR A 471 -23.75 -30.42 5.80
C TYR A 471 -22.53 -31.15 6.33
N HIS A 472 -22.79 -32.19 7.11
CA HIS A 472 -21.81 -33.12 7.63
C HIS A 472 -22.38 -34.53 7.43
N HIS A 473 -21.70 -35.34 6.61
CA HIS A 473 -22.16 -36.70 6.36
C HIS A 473 -22.09 -37.54 7.66
N PRO A 474 -23.09 -38.40 7.99
CA PRO A 474 -23.15 -39.10 9.28
C PRO A 474 -21.95 -40.01 9.63
N THR A 475 -21.16 -40.38 8.63
CA THR A 475 -19.93 -41.19 8.76
C THR A 475 -18.64 -40.38 8.62
N PHE A 476 -18.72 -39.07 8.41
CA PHE A 476 -17.56 -38.20 8.30
C PHE A 476 -16.76 -38.18 9.60
N GLY A 477 -15.45 -38.43 9.52
CA GLY A 477 -14.56 -38.51 10.68
C GLY A 477 -14.70 -39.78 11.53
N LYS A 478 -15.61 -40.71 11.18
CA LYS A 478 -15.74 -42.00 11.87
C LYS A 478 -14.76 -43.00 11.26
N ARG A 479 -13.81 -43.51 12.06
CA ARG A 479 -12.99 -44.67 11.69
C ARG A 479 -13.82 -45.95 11.87
N ILE A 480 -14.06 -46.69 10.80
CA ILE A 480 -14.64 -48.03 10.88
C ILE A 480 -13.60 -48.95 11.54
N ILE A 481 -13.81 -49.30 12.81
CA ILE A 481 -13.08 -50.39 13.46
C ILE A 481 -13.84 -51.67 13.15
N ASN A 482 -13.35 -52.47 12.19
CA ASN A 482 -13.88 -53.81 11.98
C ASN A 482 -13.54 -54.67 13.20
N LYS A 483 -14.49 -54.88 14.12
CA LYS A 483 -14.39 -55.95 15.11
C LYS A 483 -14.66 -57.28 14.40
N LEU A 484 -13.63 -58.09 14.24
CA LEU A 484 -13.76 -59.51 13.89
C LEU A 484 -14.45 -60.25 15.05
N GLY A 485 -15.74 -60.54 14.89
CA GLY A 485 -16.52 -61.41 15.78
C GLY A 485 -17.10 -62.58 14.99
N LYS A 486 -16.86 -63.80 15.46
CA LYS A 486 -17.45 -65.03 14.91
C LYS A 486 -18.95 -65.09 15.25
N ASN A 487 -19.75 -65.20 14.19
CA ASN A 487 -21.15 -65.63 14.10
C ASN A 487 -22.29 -64.73 14.62
N SER A 488 -23.23 -64.53 13.68
CA SER A 488 -24.65 -64.11 13.73
C SER A 488 -24.98 -62.68 14.19
N GLU A 489 -25.38 -61.90 13.18
CA GLU A 489 -26.18 -60.66 13.19
C GLU A 489 -25.63 -59.48 14.01
N ALA A 490 -24.74 -58.72 13.37
CA ALA A 490 -24.40 -57.37 13.81
C ALA A 490 -25.54 -56.41 13.43
N GLU A 491 -26.52 -56.21 14.31
CA GLU A 491 -27.34 -54.99 14.26
C GLU A 491 -26.40 -53.79 14.41
N THR A 492 -26.21 -53.08 13.30
CA THR A 492 -25.42 -51.86 13.29
C THR A 492 -26.29 -50.77 13.88
N ILE A 493 -26.31 -50.63 15.21
CA ILE A 493 -26.90 -49.47 15.88
C ILE A 493 -25.96 -48.29 15.61
N ILE A 494 -26.10 -47.69 14.43
CA ILE A 494 -25.57 -46.36 14.16
C ILE A 494 -26.51 -45.42 14.90
N GLN A 495 -26.11 -44.93 16.07
CA GLN A 495 -26.66 -43.67 16.56
C GLN A 495 -26.33 -42.62 15.50
N VAL A 496 -27.35 -42.32 14.68
CA VAL A 496 -27.35 -41.21 13.74
C VAL A 496 -27.29 -39.95 14.61
N PRO A 497 -26.23 -39.13 14.53
CA PRO A 497 -26.30 -37.80 15.12
C PRO A 497 -27.50 -37.11 14.47
N GLN A 498 -28.46 -36.64 15.29
CA GLN A 498 -29.55 -35.80 14.79
C GLN A 498 -28.96 -34.72 13.89
N ALA A 499 -29.49 -34.60 12.68
CA ALA A 499 -29.08 -33.56 11.75
C ALA A 499 -29.20 -32.22 12.47
N ASP A 500 -28.14 -31.40 12.43
CA ASP A 500 -28.18 -30.03 12.94
C ASP A 500 -29.40 -29.32 12.34
N SER A 501 -30.44 -29.10 13.15
CA SER A 501 -31.61 -28.30 12.78
C SER A 501 -31.21 -26.84 13.00
N TYR A 502 -31.01 -26.10 11.91
CA TYR A 502 -30.64 -24.68 12.01
C TYR A 502 -31.87 -23.85 12.36
N SER A 503 -31.74 -22.95 13.33
CA SER A 503 -32.77 -21.93 13.56
C SER A 503 -32.65 -20.85 12.48
N ILE A 504 -33.77 -20.24 12.09
CA ILE A 504 -33.73 -19.10 11.14
C ILE A 504 -32.84 -17.97 11.64
N ASN A 505 -32.83 -17.71 12.96
CA ASN A 505 -32.00 -16.68 13.57
C ASN A 505 -30.51 -16.95 13.33
N THR A 506 -30.07 -18.20 13.47
CA THR A 506 -28.68 -18.61 13.20
C THR A 506 -28.28 -18.38 11.74
N ILE A 507 -29.21 -18.54 10.80
CA ILE A 507 -28.98 -18.29 9.37
C ILE A 507 -28.96 -16.78 9.08
N MET A 508 -29.80 -16.00 9.77
CA MET A 508 -29.87 -14.54 9.61
C MET A 508 -28.70 -13.79 10.25
N ASP A 509 -28.15 -14.34 11.34
CA ASP A 509 -26.97 -13.81 12.03
C ASP A 509 -25.67 -14.06 11.23
N PHE A 510 -25.66 -15.09 10.38
CA PHE A 510 -24.59 -15.43 9.44
C PHE A 510 -24.75 -14.69 8.10
#